data_AF-A0A8J3IGJ7-F1
#
_entry.id   AF-A0A8J3IGJ7-F1
#
_cell.length_a   1.000
_cell.length_b   1.000
_cell.length_c   1.000
_cell.angle_alpha   90.00
_cell.angle_beta   90.00
_cell.angle_gamma   90.00
#
_symmetry.space_group_name_H-M   'P 1'
#
loop_
_entity.id
_entity.type
_entity.pdbx_description
1 polymer ?
#
loop_
_entity_poly.entity_id
_entity_poly.type
_entity_poly.pdbx_seq_one_letter_code
_entity_poly.pdbx_strand_id
1 'polypeptide(L)'
;MLALRRIGRYGLIFIDGHLDFRHPGNAEALGGAAGEDLALVTGRGGSTLANLEGWGPLVVDSDVVAIGFRSDDEYATEAQQIGMTTINAAHFRQKGPAHVACLAQETFKQRSIEGYWIHLDADVLDPALMPAVDTPTPGGLTIEELTLLLKLLLRTNLAIGLEVTVFDPDLDPDGKLASCLADIIIAALGSEKSLATN
;
A
#
# COMPACT_ATOMS: atom_id res chain seq x y z
N MET A 1 -6.44 -5.18 9.00
CA MET A 1 -7.73 -5.57 8.35
C MET A 1 -8.77 -6.32 9.20
N LEU A 2 -8.40 -7.15 10.20
CA LEU A 2 -9.38 -7.96 10.97
C LEU A 2 -10.54 -7.15 11.58
N ALA A 3 -10.24 -5.98 12.16
CA ALA A 3 -11.26 -5.11 12.74
C ALA A 3 -12.32 -4.66 11.70
N LEU A 4 -11.88 -4.30 10.49
CA LEU A 4 -12.79 -3.92 9.39
C LEU A 4 -13.60 -5.12 8.90
N ARG A 5 -12.98 -6.29 8.81
CA ARG A 5 -13.65 -7.53 8.39
C ARG A 5 -14.82 -7.91 9.31
N ARG A 6 -14.72 -7.61 10.61
CA ARG A 6 -15.79 -7.86 11.59
C ARG A 6 -17.02 -6.95 11.42
N ILE A 7 -16.86 -5.79 10.79
CA ILE A 7 -17.93 -4.80 10.66
C ILE A 7 -18.46 -4.67 9.24
N GLY A 8 -17.76 -5.23 8.24
CA GLY A 8 -18.17 -5.08 6.86
C GLY A 8 -17.17 -5.60 5.84
N ARG A 9 -17.39 -5.20 4.58
CA ARG A 9 -16.50 -5.52 3.45
C ARG A 9 -15.73 -4.26 3.04
N TYR A 10 -14.41 -4.34 3.15
CA TYR A 10 -13.50 -3.22 2.88
C TYR A 10 -12.40 -3.67 1.92
N GLY A 11 -11.96 -2.75 1.07
CA GLY A 11 -10.82 -2.94 0.19
C GLY A 11 -9.50 -2.56 0.86
N LEU A 12 -8.42 -2.86 0.14
CA LEU A 12 -7.06 -2.53 0.55
C LEU A 12 -6.35 -1.82 -0.60
N ILE A 13 -5.79 -0.65 -0.32
CA ILE A 13 -4.77 -0.04 -1.16
C ILE A 13 -3.42 -0.36 -0.50
N PHE A 14 -2.61 -1.15 -1.17
CA PHE A 14 -1.31 -1.64 -0.69
C PHE A 14 -0.22 -0.86 -1.42
N ILE A 15 0.36 0.14 -0.75
CA ILE A 15 1.37 1.04 -1.32
C ILE A 15 2.73 0.64 -0.75
N ASP A 16 3.57 0.01 -1.56
CA ASP A 16 4.75 -0.70 -1.09
C ASP A 16 5.80 -0.82 -2.21
N GLY A 17 7.09 -0.88 -1.87
CA GLY A 17 8.19 -1.18 -2.78
C GLY A 17 8.23 -2.64 -3.25
N HIS A 18 7.54 -3.53 -2.56
CA HIS A 18 7.42 -4.97 -2.80
C HIS A 18 5.94 -5.38 -2.74
N LEU A 19 5.60 -6.56 -3.28
CA LEU A 19 4.22 -7.07 -3.17
C LEU A 19 3.95 -7.84 -1.89
N ASP A 20 4.97 -8.25 -1.15
CA ASP A 20 4.84 -9.04 0.09
C ASP A 20 3.88 -10.24 -0.06
N PHE A 21 4.01 -10.91 -1.20
CA PHE A 21 3.08 -11.93 -1.65
C PHE A 21 3.70 -13.34 -1.66
N ARG A 22 4.74 -13.56 -0.86
CA ARG A 22 5.30 -14.90 -0.65
C ARG A 22 4.33 -15.75 0.18
N HIS A 23 4.09 -16.99 -0.23
CA HIS A 23 3.27 -17.95 0.50
C HIS A 23 3.66 -19.41 0.20
N PRO A 24 3.16 -20.41 0.95
CA PRO A 24 3.53 -21.83 0.76
C PRO A 24 3.20 -22.42 -0.62
N GLY A 25 2.44 -21.69 -1.43
CA GLY A 25 2.03 -22.12 -2.77
C GLY A 25 2.97 -21.64 -3.87
N ASN A 26 3.82 -20.64 -3.59
CA ASN A 26 4.70 -20.03 -4.59
C ASN A 26 6.18 -19.96 -4.17
N ALA A 27 6.51 -20.34 -2.92
CA ALA A 27 7.88 -20.39 -2.44
C ALA A 27 8.22 -21.72 -1.73
N GLU A 28 9.45 -22.21 -1.95
CA GLU A 28 9.98 -23.43 -1.31
C GLU A 28 10.25 -23.24 0.19
N ALA A 29 10.56 -22.01 0.60
CA ALA A 29 10.80 -21.64 1.99
C ALA A 29 10.06 -20.34 2.32
N LEU A 30 9.52 -20.29 3.54
CA LEU A 30 8.93 -19.08 4.12
C LEU A 30 10.00 -18.29 4.88
N GLY A 31 9.74 -17.00 5.06
CA GLY A 31 10.68 -16.07 5.70
C GLY A 31 10.04 -15.33 6.87
N GLY A 32 10.40 -14.05 7.01
CA GLY A 32 9.68 -13.15 7.91
C GLY A 32 8.28 -12.86 7.39
N ALA A 33 7.30 -12.77 8.29
CA ALA A 33 5.91 -12.48 7.96
C ALA A 33 5.72 -11.12 7.26
N ALA A 34 6.68 -10.20 7.36
CA ALA A 34 6.69 -8.93 6.63
C ALA A 34 6.57 -9.19 5.12
N GLY A 35 7.47 -9.97 4.52
CA GLY A 35 7.42 -10.34 3.10
C GLY A 35 6.27 -11.27 2.68
N GLU A 36 5.29 -11.48 3.56
CA GLU A 36 4.11 -12.32 3.36
C GLU A 36 2.81 -11.53 3.65
N ASP A 37 2.87 -10.24 3.98
CA ASP A 37 1.72 -9.48 4.49
C ASP A 37 0.52 -9.48 3.53
N LEU A 38 0.75 -9.14 2.25
CA LEU A 38 -0.33 -9.15 1.25
C LEU A 38 -0.86 -10.58 1.02
N ALA A 39 0.00 -11.59 1.08
CA ALA A 39 -0.44 -12.98 1.00
C ALA A 39 -1.33 -13.35 2.22
N LEU A 40 -0.89 -13.02 3.44
CA LEU A 40 -1.59 -13.33 4.67
C LEU A 40 -2.95 -12.66 4.75
N VAL A 41 -3.04 -11.35 4.43
CA VAL A 41 -4.30 -10.60 4.49
C VAL A 41 -5.32 -11.11 3.47
N THR A 42 -4.84 -11.70 2.37
CA THR A 42 -5.66 -12.33 1.32
C THR A 42 -5.85 -13.83 1.51
N GLY A 43 -5.48 -14.37 2.68
CA GLY A 43 -5.78 -15.73 3.09
C GLY A 43 -4.77 -16.78 2.63
N ARG A 44 -3.60 -16.37 2.13
CA ARG A 44 -2.52 -17.26 1.69
C ARG A 44 -1.43 -17.29 2.75
N GLY A 45 -1.41 -18.36 3.53
CA GLY A 45 -0.39 -18.62 4.54
C GLY A 45 -0.84 -19.60 5.59
N GLY A 46 -0.06 -19.74 6.66
CA GLY A 46 -0.43 -20.58 7.80
C GLY A 46 -1.73 -20.10 8.44
N SER A 47 -2.64 -21.03 8.77
CA SER A 47 -3.98 -20.70 9.32
C SER A 47 -3.95 -19.79 10.55
N THR A 48 -2.88 -19.83 11.35
CA THR A 48 -2.67 -18.95 12.51
C THR A 48 -2.62 -17.47 12.14
N LEU A 49 -2.14 -17.10 10.95
CA LEU A 49 -2.01 -15.71 10.51
C LEU A 49 -2.97 -15.37 9.36
N ALA A 50 -3.21 -16.31 8.45
CA ALA A 50 -4.08 -16.10 7.29
C ALA A 50 -5.58 -16.28 7.60
N ASN A 51 -5.92 -16.91 8.74
CA ASN A 51 -7.30 -17.17 9.15
C ASN A 51 -7.57 -16.74 10.60
N LEU A 52 -7.17 -15.50 10.92
CA LEU A 52 -7.38 -14.91 12.24
C LEU A 52 -8.86 -15.02 12.64
N GLU A 53 -9.11 -15.73 13.74
CA GLU A 53 -10.44 -15.96 14.31
C GLU A 53 -11.47 -16.60 13.35
N GLY A 54 -11.01 -17.30 12.30
CA GLY A 54 -11.91 -17.90 11.32
C GLY A 54 -12.45 -16.92 10.27
N TRP A 55 -11.90 -15.71 10.17
CA TRP A 55 -12.37 -14.66 9.25
C TRP A 55 -11.58 -14.54 7.95
N GLY A 56 -10.61 -15.42 7.70
CA GLY A 56 -9.81 -15.42 6.47
C GLY A 56 -10.63 -15.76 5.23
N PRO A 57 -10.35 -15.15 4.06
CA PRO A 57 -9.43 -14.03 3.87
C PRO A 57 -10.02 -12.73 4.45
N LEU A 58 -9.14 -11.85 4.96
CA LEU A 58 -9.56 -10.56 5.53
C LEU A 58 -9.91 -9.55 4.42
N VAL A 59 -9.26 -9.68 3.27
CA VAL A 59 -9.55 -8.94 2.03
C VAL A 59 -9.60 -9.94 0.88
N VAL A 60 -10.61 -9.85 0.04
CA VAL A 60 -10.69 -10.71 -1.16
C VAL A 60 -9.79 -10.13 -2.25
N ASP A 61 -9.17 -10.98 -3.07
CA ASP A 61 -8.17 -10.59 -4.09
C ASP A 61 -8.64 -9.43 -4.96
N SER A 62 -9.88 -9.51 -5.44
CA SER A 62 -10.44 -8.44 -6.26
C SER A 62 -10.47 -7.08 -5.54
N ASP A 63 -10.64 -7.02 -4.23
CA ASP A 63 -10.70 -5.76 -3.48
C ASP A 63 -9.30 -5.23 -3.07
N VAL A 64 -8.24 -5.70 -3.74
CA VAL A 64 -6.86 -5.23 -3.57
C VAL A 64 -6.43 -4.35 -4.75
N VAL A 65 -5.81 -3.22 -4.42
CA VAL A 65 -5.04 -2.39 -5.36
C VAL A 65 -3.62 -2.26 -4.84
N ALA A 66 -2.65 -2.93 -5.47
CA ALA A 66 -1.24 -2.87 -5.11
C ALA A 66 -0.50 -1.85 -5.99
N ILE A 67 0.27 -0.95 -5.38
CA ILE A 67 0.86 0.22 -6.03
C ILE A 67 2.32 0.39 -5.58
N GLY A 68 3.22 0.63 -6.53
CA GLY A 68 4.58 1.11 -6.24
C GLY A 68 5.65 0.02 -6.19
N PHE A 69 5.27 -1.25 -6.20
CA PHE A 69 6.22 -2.35 -6.24
C PHE A 69 7.11 -2.28 -7.49
N ARG A 70 8.31 -2.88 -7.45
CA ARG A 70 9.25 -2.80 -8.57
C ARG A 70 8.84 -3.71 -9.74
N SER A 71 9.29 -3.36 -10.95
CA SER A 71 8.85 -4.05 -12.17
C SER A 71 9.33 -5.49 -12.29
N ASP A 72 10.35 -5.86 -11.53
CA ASP A 72 10.94 -7.18 -11.42
C ASP A 72 10.47 -7.97 -10.18
N ASP A 73 9.45 -7.48 -9.46
CA ASP A 73 8.81 -8.23 -8.38
C ASP A 73 8.28 -9.58 -8.90
N GLU A 74 8.75 -10.65 -8.29
CA GLU A 74 8.53 -12.03 -8.73
C GLU A 74 7.06 -12.48 -8.60
N TYR A 75 6.29 -11.83 -7.74
CA TYR A 75 4.91 -12.22 -7.44
C TYR A 75 3.86 -11.44 -8.26
N ALA A 76 4.28 -10.42 -9.01
CA ALA A 76 3.38 -9.54 -9.74
C ALA A 76 2.48 -10.26 -10.75
N THR A 77 3.03 -11.27 -11.43
CA THR A 77 2.27 -12.06 -12.41
C THR A 77 1.16 -12.85 -11.72
N GLU A 78 1.46 -13.49 -10.58
CA GLU A 78 0.48 -14.27 -9.83
C GLU A 78 -0.62 -13.37 -9.28
N ALA A 79 -0.24 -12.28 -8.59
CA ALA A 79 -1.17 -11.29 -8.03
C ALA A 79 -2.17 -10.76 -9.08
N GLN A 80 -1.68 -10.49 -10.29
CA GLN A 80 -2.53 -10.06 -11.40
C GLN A 80 -3.46 -11.19 -11.89
N GLN A 81 -2.96 -12.43 -12.00
CA GLN A 81 -3.75 -13.58 -12.49
C GLN A 81 -4.91 -13.94 -11.57
N ILE A 82 -4.77 -13.75 -10.26
CA ILE A 82 -5.83 -14.00 -9.26
C ILE A 82 -6.82 -12.84 -9.14
N GLY A 83 -6.60 -11.75 -9.88
CA GLY A 83 -7.56 -10.65 -10.04
C GLY A 83 -7.32 -9.41 -9.17
N MET A 84 -6.12 -9.26 -8.58
CA MET A 84 -5.72 -8.01 -7.95
C MET A 84 -5.44 -6.94 -9.01
N THR A 85 -5.73 -5.68 -8.69
CA THR A 85 -5.28 -4.56 -9.52
C THR A 85 -3.85 -4.20 -9.11
N THR A 86 -2.88 -4.36 -10.01
CA THR A 86 -1.46 -4.13 -9.72
C THR A 86 -0.86 -3.02 -10.59
N ILE A 87 -0.20 -2.03 -9.98
CA ILE A 87 0.49 -0.93 -10.66
C ILE A 87 1.92 -0.80 -10.11
N ASN A 88 2.92 -1.30 -10.84
CA ASN A 88 4.33 -1.13 -10.46
C ASN A 88 4.80 0.34 -10.57
N ALA A 89 5.91 0.69 -9.93
CA ALA A 89 6.46 2.05 -9.91
C ALA A 89 6.69 2.65 -11.32
N ALA A 90 7.18 1.84 -12.27
CA ALA A 90 7.42 2.31 -13.64
C ALA A 90 6.12 2.69 -14.36
N HIS A 91 5.07 1.87 -14.21
CA HIS A 91 3.75 2.15 -14.77
C HIS A 91 3.06 3.31 -14.04
N PHE A 92 3.22 3.39 -12.72
CA PHE A 92 2.75 4.50 -11.90
C PHE A 92 3.30 5.83 -12.43
N ARG A 93 4.62 5.91 -12.66
CA ARG A 93 5.30 7.10 -13.18
C ARG A 93 4.81 7.50 -14.57
N GLN A 94 4.51 6.53 -15.44
CA GLN A 94 3.98 6.79 -16.78
C GLN A 94 2.55 7.35 -16.76
N LYS A 95 1.71 6.88 -15.84
CA LYS A 95 0.30 7.27 -15.75
C LYS A 95 0.08 8.52 -14.91
N GLY A 96 0.92 8.72 -13.91
CA GLY A 96 0.84 9.78 -12.93
C GLY A 96 -0.12 9.46 -11.76
N PRO A 97 0.11 10.09 -10.59
CA PRO A 97 -0.65 9.81 -9.37
C PRO A 97 -2.17 9.97 -9.51
N ALA A 98 -2.61 10.97 -10.28
CA ALA A 98 -4.04 11.25 -10.44
C ALA A 98 -4.80 10.16 -11.20
N HIS A 99 -4.18 9.59 -12.23
CA HIS A 99 -4.79 8.49 -12.98
C HIS A 99 -4.86 7.23 -12.13
N VAL A 100 -3.79 6.92 -11.38
CA VAL A 100 -3.74 5.74 -10.51
C VAL A 100 -4.75 5.86 -9.37
N ALA A 101 -4.88 7.04 -8.74
CA ALA A 101 -5.90 7.27 -7.72
C ALA A 101 -7.32 7.09 -8.28
N CYS A 102 -7.59 7.58 -9.50
CA CYS A 102 -8.87 7.38 -10.16
C CYS A 102 -9.16 5.89 -10.41
N LEU A 103 -8.18 5.14 -10.93
CA LEU A 103 -8.30 3.69 -11.16
C LEU A 103 -8.58 2.92 -9.86
N ALA A 104 -7.89 3.26 -8.77
CA ALA A 104 -8.12 2.65 -7.46
C ALA A 104 -9.57 2.90 -6.99
N GLN A 105 -10.06 4.13 -7.12
CA GLN A 105 -11.43 4.49 -6.76
C GLN A 105 -12.47 3.77 -7.62
N GLU A 106 -12.23 3.64 -8.93
CA GLU A 106 -13.13 2.93 -9.85
C GLU A 106 -13.21 1.43 -9.54
N THR A 107 -12.08 0.83 -9.21
CA THR A 107 -11.95 -0.57 -8.78
C THR A 107 -12.92 -0.90 -7.62
N PHE A 108 -13.09 0.05 -6.70
CA PHE A 108 -13.93 -0.11 -5.51
C PHE A 108 -15.39 0.27 -5.73
N LYS A 109 -15.69 1.30 -6.52
CA LYS A 109 -17.07 1.70 -6.84
C LYS A 109 -17.88 0.57 -7.45
N GLN A 110 -17.24 -0.34 -8.17
CA GLN A 110 -17.89 -1.44 -8.86
C GLN A 110 -18.22 -2.64 -7.93
N ARG A 111 -17.79 -2.63 -6.66
CA ARG A 111 -17.72 -3.85 -5.83
C ARG A 111 -18.51 -3.83 -4.52
N SER A 112 -19.36 -2.83 -4.31
CA SER A 112 -20.21 -2.71 -3.10
C SER A 112 -19.41 -2.86 -1.79
N ILE A 113 -18.22 -2.25 -1.73
CA ILE A 113 -17.44 -2.16 -0.50
C ILE A 113 -17.79 -0.88 0.26
N GLU A 114 -17.61 -0.91 1.58
CA GLU A 114 -17.93 0.21 2.48
C GLU A 114 -16.84 1.29 2.50
N GLY A 115 -15.62 0.93 2.12
CA GLY A 115 -14.45 1.80 2.06
C GLY A 115 -13.19 0.97 1.85
N TYR A 116 -12.03 1.59 2.04
CA TYR A 116 -10.74 0.91 1.97
C TYR A 116 -9.78 1.40 3.06
N TRP A 117 -8.86 0.51 3.41
CA TRP A 117 -7.68 0.83 4.23
C TRP A 117 -6.49 1.12 3.33
N ILE A 118 -5.59 2.01 3.75
CA ILE A 118 -4.32 2.27 3.07
C ILE A 118 -3.20 1.66 3.91
N HIS A 119 -2.51 0.68 3.35
CA HIS A 119 -1.21 0.22 3.83
C HIS A 119 -0.14 1.02 3.10
N LEU A 120 0.77 1.65 3.85
CA LEU A 120 1.87 2.45 3.30
C LEU A 120 3.18 1.96 3.87
N ASP A 121 3.96 1.29 3.04
CA ASP A 121 5.35 1.00 3.31
C ASP A 121 6.24 2.21 2.96
N ALA A 122 7.18 2.53 3.84
CA ALA A 122 8.14 3.60 3.59
C ALA A 122 9.08 3.29 2.41
N ASP A 123 9.34 2.01 2.12
CA ASP A 123 10.26 1.57 1.06
C ASP A 123 9.70 1.71 -0.38
N VAL A 124 8.43 2.12 -0.49
CA VAL A 124 7.83 2.51 -1.78
C VAL A 124 8.56 3.71 -2.39
N LEU A 125 9.12 4.58 -1.55
CA LEU A 125 9.93 5.71 -1.96
C LEU A 125 11.30 5.24 -2.47
N ASP A 126 11.88 6.02 -3.39
CA ASP A 126 13.23 5.74 -3.83
C ASP A 126 14.23 5.90 -2.66
N PRO A 127 15.21 4.99 -2.50
CA PRO A 127 16.19 5.06 -1.40
C PRO A 127 17.10 6.30 -1.45
N ALA A 128 17.18 7.00 -2.60
CA ALA A 128 17.82 8.32 -2.65
C ALA A 128 17.06 9.38 -1.81
N LEU A 129 15.80 9.13 -1.49
CA LEU A 129 14.90 10.01 -0.73
C LEU A 129 14.57 9.42 0.66
N MET A 130 14.37 8.10 0.75
CA MET A 130 14.04 7.40 2.00
C MET A 130 14.94 6.16 2.20
N PRO A 131 16.20 6.34 2.65
CA PRO A 131 17.10 5.22 2.90
C PRO A 131 16.88 4.52 4.25
N ALA A 132 15.99 5.06 5.11
CA ALA A 132 15.73 4.53 6.45
C ALA A 132 14.70 3.38 6.45
N VAL A 133 15.05 2.31 5.74
CA VAL A 133 14.28 1.07 5.59
C VAL A 133 15.22 -0.12 5.49
N ASP A 134 14.75 -1.32 5.85
CA ASP A 134 15.59 -2.53 5.87
C ASP A 134 15.95 -3.07 4.47
N THR A 135 15.06 -2.89 3.49
CA THR A 135 15.22 -3.45 2.12
C THR A 135 15.07 -2.36 1.05
N PRO A 136 16.01 -1.40 0.97
CA PRO A 136 15.91 -0.30 0.01
C PRO A 136 16.10 -0.77 -1.43
N THR A 137 15.08 -0.56 -2.29
CA THR A 137 15.14 -0.94 -3.70
C THR A 137 15.04 0.29 -4.62
N PRO A 138 16.05 0.57 -5.48
CA PRO A 138 16.01 1.71 -6.41
C PRO A 138 14.82 1.73 -7.37
N GLY A 139 14.50 2.92 -7.90
CA GLY A 139 13.43 3.11 -8.88
C GLY A 139 12.06 3.38 -8.29
N GLY A 140 12.00 3.74 -7.00
CA GLY A 140 10.77 4.02 -6.26
C GLY A 140 10.10 5.34 -6.61
N LEU A 141 9.05 5.66 -5.85
CA LEU A 141 8.28 6.90 -6.03
C LEU A 141 9.06 8.10 -5.50
N THR A 142 8.78 9.28 -6.05
CA THR A 142 9.21 10.54 -5.43
C THR A 142 8.29 10.95 -4.28
N ILE A 143 8.76 11.87 -3.45
CA ILE A 143 7.97 12.47 -2.35
C ILE A 143 6.69 13.11 -2.91
N GLU A 144 6.80 13.86 -4.02
CA GLU A 144 5.66 14.55 -4.65
C GLU A 144 4.66 13.56 -5.24
N GLU A 145 5.15 12.49 -5.87
CA GLU A 145 4.35 11.41 -6.42
C GLU A 145 3.51 10.72 -5.34
N LEU A 146 4.15 10.30 -4.25
CA LEU A 146 3.49 9.65 -3.12
C LEU A 146 2.53 10.62 -2.41
N THR A 147 2.96 11.85 -2.15
CA THR A 147 2.12 12.87 -1.49
C THR A 147 0.85 13.14 -2.28
N LEU A 148 0.95 13.28 -3.61
CA LEU A 148 -0.21 13.52 -4.46
C LEU A 148 -1.14 12.29 -4.52
N LEU A 149 -0.58 11.08 -4.61
CA LEU A 149 -1.37 9.85 -4.54
C LEU A 149 -2.18 9.78 -3.24
N LEU A 150 -1.51 9.90 -2.09
CA LEU A 150 -2.14 9.83 -0.78
C LEU A 150 -3.20 10.93 -0.61
N LYS A 151 -2.89 12.17 -1.03
CA LYS A 151 -3.83 13.30 -0.99
C LYS A 151 -5.12 12.98 -1.76
N LEU A 152 -5.02 12.34 -2.93
CA LEU A 152 -6.18 12.01 -3.75
C LEU A 152 -6.99 10.83 -3.21
N LEU A 153 -6.34 9.86 -2.57
CA LEU A 153 -7.01 8.72 -1.92
C LEU A 153 -7.70 9.16 -0.62
N LEU A 154 -6.99 9.85 0.26
CA LEU A 154 -7.48 10.30 1.58
C LEU A 154 -8.59 11.35 1.50
N ARG A 155 -8.70 12.10 0.40
CA ARG A 155 -9.79 13.08 0.18
C ARG A 155 -11.13 12.44 -0.17
N THR A 156 -11.17 11.13 -0.38
CA THR A 156 -12.43 10.43 -0.60
C THR A 156 -13.12 10.13 0.72
N ASN A 157 -14.45 10.02 0.70
CA ASN A 157 -15.21 9.50 1.85
C ASN A 157 -15.10 7.96 1.99
N LEU A 158 -14.20 7.32 1.23
CA LEU A 158 -14.01 5.88 1.22
C LEU A 158 -12.77 5.45 2.00
N ALA A 159 -11.79 6.34 2.20
CA ALA A 159 -10.62 6.03 3.01
C ALA A 159 -11.01 5.97 4.50
N ILE A 160 -10.88 4.80 5.11
CA ILE A 160 -11.27 4.56 6.52
C ILE A 160 -10.10 4.74 7.47
N GLY A 161 -8.87 4.59 6.96
CA GLY A 161 -7.66 4.83 7.71
C GLY A 161 -6.41 4.48 6.90
N LEU A 162 -5.27 4.69 7.54
CA LEU A 162 -3.94 4.49 6.98
C LEU A 162 -3.03 3.96 8.09
N GLU A 163 -2.13 3.05 7.73
CA GLU A 163 -0.97 2.68 8.54
C GLU A 163 0.33 2.96 7.78
N VAL A 164 1.42 3.10 8.52
CA VAL A 164 2.77 3.33 7.99
C VAL A 164 3.69 2.26 8.53
N THR A 165 4.45 1.59 7.67
CA THR A 165 5.29 0.43 7.99
C THR A 165 6.75 0.61 7.57
N VAL A 166 7.63 -0.24 8.11
CA VAL A 166 9.03 -0.49 7.69
C VAL A 166 9.99 0.71 7.72
N PHE A 167 9.57 1.86 8.26
CA PHE A 167 10.51 2.91 8.64
C PHE A 167 11.43 2.43 9.78
N ASP A 168 12.74 2.45 9.54
CA ASP A 168 13.75 2.10 10.55
C ASP A 168 14.37 3.37 11.16
N PRO A 169 14.01 3.74 12.41
CA PRO A 169 14.56 4.93 13.07
C PRO A 169 16.06 4.81 13.40
N ASP A 170 16.62 3.60 13.47
CA ASP A 170 18.06 3.42 13.71
C ASP A 170 18.90 3.90 12.51
N LEU A 171 18.28 3.98 11.33
CA LEU A 171 18.86 4.53 10.10
C LEU A 171 18.60 6.04 9.91
N ASP A 172 17.93 6.71 10.86
CA ASP A 172 17.62 8.15 10.83
C ASP A 172 18.01 8.86 12.15
N PRO A 173 19.31 8.92 12.49
CA PRO A 173 19.76 9.41 13.80
C PRO A 173 19.47 10.89 14.07
N ASP A 174 19.22 11.69 13.04
CA ASP A 174 18.86 13.11 13.16
C ASP A 174 17.37 13.40 12.97
N GLY A 175 16.55 12.36 12.77
CA GLY A 175 15.09 12.44 12.69
C GLY A 175 14.55 13.13 11.43
N LYS A 176 15.40 13.40 10.44
CA LYS A 176 14.99 14.15 9.24
C LYS A 176 14.11 13.33 8.33
N LEU A 177 14.36 12.02 8.21
CA LEU A 177 13.57 11.14 7.36
C LEU A 177 12.21 10.84 8.00
N ALA A 178 12.16 10.65 9.32
CA ALA A 178 10.92 10.58 10.08
C ALA A 178 10.10 11.86 9.91
N SER A 179 10.74 13.04 10.01
CA SER A 179 10.07 14.32 9.79
C SER A 179 9.55 14.44 8.35
N CYS A 180 10.34 14.01 7.37
CA CYS A 180 9.93 13.99 5.96
C CYS A 180 8.71 13.08 5.74
N LEU A 181 8.68 11.89 6.32
CA LEU A 181 7.56 10.95 6.20
C LEU A 181 6.30 11.52 6.88
N ALA A 182 6.46 12.17 8.04
CA ALA A 182 5.37 12.88 8.70
C ALA A 182 4.84 14.05 7.84
N ASP A 183 5.72 14.82 7.20
CA ASP A 183 5.34 15.94 6.32
C ASP A 183 4.54 15.46 5.10
N ILE A 184 4.89 14.31 4.51
CA ILE A 184 4.11 13.66 3.44
C ILE A 184 2.67 13.40 3.91
N ILE A 185 2.52 12.79 5.08
CA ILE A 185 1.21 12.44 5.64
C ILE A 185 0.41 13.70 5.99
N ILE A 186 1.05 14.70 6.59
CA ILE A 186 0.43 15.99 6.93
C ILE A 186 -0.05 16.69 5.64
N ALA A 187 0.77 16.73 4.60
CA ALA A 187 0.41 17.33 3.32
C ALA A 187 -0.74 16.58 2.63
N ALA A 188 -0.78 15.25 2.77
CA ALA A 188 -1.83 14.42 2.21
C ALA A 188 -3.17 14.60 2.95
N LEU A 189 -3.15 14.71 4.28
CA LEU A 189 -4.33 14.99 5.12
C LEU A 189 -4.79 16.45 5.06
N GLY A 190 -3.88 17.37 4.68
CA GLY A 190 -4.15 18.79 4.61
C GLY A 190 -5.24 19.17 3.60
N SER A 191 -6.17 20.01 4.06
CA SER A 191 -7.02 20.79 3.16
C SER A 191 -6.18 21.94 2.58
N GLU A 192 -6.35 22.23 1.29
CA GLU A 192 -5.82 23.50 0.79
C GLU A 192 -6.61 24.59 1.49
N LYS A 193 -5.92 25.52 2.17
CA LYS A 193 -6.53 26.81 2.50
C LYS A 193 -7.04 27.35 1.17
N SER A 194 -8.35 27.49 1.05
CA SER A 194 -8.96 28.28 -0.01
C SER A 194 -8.19 29.60 -0.05
N LEU A 195 -7.42 29.81 -1.11
CA LEU A 195 -6.99 31.14 -1.49
C LEU A 195 -8.26 31.88 -1.87
N ALA A 196 -8.97 32.36 -0.85
CA ALA A 196 -10.01 33.35 -1.00
C ALA A 196 -9.30 34.57 -1.58
N THR A 197 -9.46 34.72 -2.89
CA THR A 197 -9.20 35.94 -3.63
C THR A 197 -9.91 37.09 -2.92
N ASN A 198 -9.13 38.05 -2.41
CA ASN A 198 -9.61 39.41 -2.18
C ASN A 198 -9.69 40.15 -3.52
#